data_AF-A0A7Z9PXH1-F1
#
_entry.id   AF-A0A7Z9PXH1-F1
#
_cell.length_a   1.000
_cell.length_b   1.000
_cell.length_c   1.000
_cell.angle_alpha   90.00
_cell.angle_beta   90.00
_cell.angle_gamma   90.00
#
_symmetry.space_group_name_H-M   'P 1'
#
loop_
_entity.id
_entity.type
_entity.pdbx_description
1 polymer ?
#
loop_
_entity_poly.entity_id
_entity_poly.type
_entity_poly.pdbx_seq_one_letter_code
_entity_poly.pdbx_strand_id
1 'polypeptide(L)'
;MLALGLVASAVLAIMAVYTMGLRQSVKAEKMLKATEMSREIMERTRELDFSKIPDTNTSFDGRLNQSAVNGFPPTPYPTRDDFKAVVTVDQIAPQLKSVCVKVFYDKGQSVDFQTYFKP
;
A
#
# COMPACT_ATOMS: atom_id res chain seq x y z
N MET A 1 -28.79 44.62 5.27
CA MET A 1 -27.92 43.96 4.28
C MET A 1 -26.74 43.21 4.90
N LEU A 2 -26.10 43.72 5.96
CA LEU A 2 -25.00 43.02 6.66
C LEU A 2 -25.36 41.60 7.17
N ALA A 3 -26.58 41.40 7.70
CA ALA A 3 -27.03 40.09 8.20
C ALA A 3 -27.08 39.01 7.11
N LEU A 4 -27.48 39.37 5.88
CA LEU A 4 -27.53 38.45 4.74
C LEU A 4 -26.12 38.01 4.30
N GLY A 5 -25.15 38.94 4.32
CA GLY A 5 -23.76 38.61 4.03
C GLY A 5 -23.15 37.66 5.08
N LEU A 6 -23.50 37.85 6.35
CA LEU A 6 -22.99 37.00 7.43
C LEU A 6 -23.55 35.56 7.33
N VAL A 7 -24.85 35.42 7.05
CA VAL A 7 -25.47 34.10 6.81
C VAL A 7 -24.86 33.41 5.59
N ALA A 8 -24.66 34.14 4.48
CA ALA A 8 -24.04 33.56 3.28
C ALA A 8 -22.61 33.07 3.54
N SER A 9 -21.81 33.84 4.28
CA SER A 9 -20.45 33.44 4.65
C SER A 9 -20.41 32.22 5.57
N ALA A 10 -21.35 32.11 6.50
CA ALA A 10 -21.47 30.96 7.39
C ALA A 10 -21.81 29.66 6.62
N VAL A 11 -22.74 29.73 5.67
CA VAL A 11 -23.09 28.57 4.82
C VAL A 11 -21.89 28.12 3.98
N LEU A 12 -21.14 29.06 3.40
CA LEU A 12 -19.93 28.74 2.64
C LEU A 12 -18.86 28.10 3.53
N ALA A 13 -18.68 28.60 4.76
CA ALA A 13 -17.72 28.02 5.71
C ALA A 13 -18.08 26.57 6.07
N ILE A 14 -19.37 26.27 6.31
CA ILE A 14 -19.83 24.91 6.61
C ILE A 14 -19.59 23.98 5.42
N MET A 15 -19.91 24.41 4.20
CA MET A 15 -19.66 23.61 2.99
C MET A 15 -18.18 23.33 2.77
N ALA A 16 -17.32 24.31 3.05
CA ALA A 16 -15.87 24.16 2.94
C ALA A 16 -15.33 23.10 3.92
N VAL A 17 -15.74 23.16 5.19
CA VAL A 17 -15.36 22.17 6.22
C VAL A 17 -15.86 20.78 5.85
N TYR A 18 -17.11 20.67 5.40
CA TYR A 18 -17.69 19.39 4.98
C TYR A 18 -16.91 18.75 3.81
N THR A 19 -16.60 19.55 2.78
CA THR A 19 -15.82 19.09 1.63
C THR A 19 -14.42 18.64 2.03
N MET A 20 -13.79 19.34 2.99
CA MET A 20 -12.48 18.97 3.51
C MET A 20 -12.54 17.65 4.30
N GLY A 21 -13.58 17.46 5.12
CA GLY A 21 -13.82 16.21 5.85
C GLY A 21 -14.02 15.01 4.94
N LEU A 22 -14.82 15.15 3.87
CA LEU A 22 -15.02 14.08 2.88
C LEU A 22 -13.70 13.68 2.20
N ARG A 23 -12.87 14.64 1.80
CA ARG A 23 -11.56 14.36 1.20
C ARG A 23 -10.64 13.60 2.14
N GLN A 24 -10.63 13.95 3.43
CA GLN A 24 -9.85 13.23 4.43
C GLN A 24 -10.36 11.81 4.65
N SER A 25 -11.68 11.62 4.69
CA SER A 25 -12.31 10.30 4.84
C SER A 25 -11.94 9.36 3.69
N VAL A 26 -12.03 9.83 2.43
CA VAL A 26 -11.62 9.04 1.26
C VAL A 26 -10.12 8.69 1.31
N LYS A 27 -9.28 9.62 1.75
CA LYS A 27 -7.83 9.36 1.91
C LYS A 27 -7.58 8.27 2.97
N ALA A 28 -8.28 8.34 4.10
CA ALA A 28 -8.16 7.35 5.17
C ALA A 28 -8.61 5.96 4.70
N GLU A 29 -9.71 5.87 3.96
CA GLU A 29 -10.19 4.60 3.39
C GLU A 29 -9.16 3.98 2.44
N LYS A 30 -8.59 4.78 1.54
CA LYS A 30 -7.53 4.30 0.63
C LYS A 30 -6.30 3.80 1.39
N MET A 31 -5.88 4.53 2.42
CA MET A 31 -4.75 4.13 3.26
C MET A 31 -5.02 2.81 3.99
N LEU A 32 -6.23 2.61 4.52
CA LEU A 32 -6.63 1.37 5.18
C LEU A 32 -6.60 0.18 4.21
N LYS A 33 -7.17 0.35 3.01
CA LYS A 33 -7.13 -0.69 1.95
C LYS A 33 -5.71 -1.03 1.50
N ALA A 34 -4.86 -0.03 1.32
CA ALA A 34 -3.45 -0.25 1.00
C ALA A 34 -2.72 -1.01 2.12
N THR A 35 -3.01 -0.66 3.38
CA THR A 35 -2.45 -1.34 4.55
C THR A 35 -2.91 -2.79 4.63
N GLU A 36 -4.19 -3.06 4.38
CA GLU A 36 -4.75 -4.41 4.35
C GLU A 36 -4.13 -5.26 3.25
N MET A 37 -3.99 -4.71 2.04
CA MET A 37 -3.32 -5.40 0.92
C MET A 37 -1.85 -5.69 1.25
N SER A 38 -1.09 -4.72 1.78
CA SER A 38 0.31 -4.94 2.17
C SER A 38 0.43 -6.02 3.24
N ARG A 39 -0.48 -6.00 4.23
CA ARG A 39 -0.51 -6.99 5.31
C ARG A 39 -0.80 -8.38 4.77
N GLU A 40 -1.80 -8.54 3.91
CA GLU A 40 -2.16 -9.84 3.35
C GLU A 40 -1.05 -10.43 2.48
N ILE A 41 -0.41 -9.61 1.62
CA ILE A 41 0.76 -10.05 0.85
C ILE A 41 1.87 -10.50 1.80
N MET A 42 2.12 -9.73 2.87
CA MET A 42 3.16 -10.05 3.84
C MET A 42 2.85 -11.34 4.63
N GLU A 43 1.61 -11.53 5.06
CA GLU A 43 1.15 -12.73 5.78
C GLU A 43 1.26 -13.97 4.91
N ARG A 44 0.78 -13.90 3.66
CA ARG A 44 0.95 -15.00 2.70
C ARG A 44 2.40 -15.26 2.37
N THR A 45 3.24 -14.21 2.35
CA THR A 45 4.68 -14.38 2.17
C THR A 45 5.31 -15.07 3.38
N ARG A 46 4.79 -14.84 4.59
CA ARG A 46 5.20 -15.56 5.81
C ARG A 46 4.83 -17.03 5.81
N GLU A 47 3.75 -17.39 5.13
CA GLU A 47 3.32 -18.78 4.95
C GLU A 47 4.15 -19.53 3.89
N LEU A 48 4.94 -18.81 3.08
CA LEU A 48 5.86 -19.43 2.12
C LEU A 48 7.12 -19.95 2.82
N ASP A 49 7.61 -21.10 2.35
CA ASP A 49 8.91 -21.61 2.75
C ASP A 49 10.03 -20.64 2.39
N PHE A 50 11.08 -20.58 3.21
CA PHE A 50 12.27 -19.75 2.98
C PHE A 50 12.91 -19.97 1.60
N SER A 51 12.77 -21.17 1.03
CA SER A 51 13.27 -21.56 -0.30
C SER A 51 12.46 -20.98 -1.46
N LYS A 52 11.23 -20.52 -1.22
CA LYS A 52 10.38 -19.87 -2.23
C LYS A 52 10.68 -18.39 -2.41
N ILE A 53 11.32 -17.79 -1.42
CA ILE A 53 11.78 -16.40 -1.49
C ILE A 53 13.10 -16.38 -2.29
N PRO A 54 13.26 -15.54 -3.32
CA PRO A 54 14.50 -15.44 -4.09
C PRO A 54 15.75 -15.27 -3.20
N ASP A 55 16.85 -15.93 -3.57
CA ASP A 55 18.15 -15.86 -2.88
C ASP A 55 19.00 -14.64 -3.29
N THR A 56 18.52 -13.88 -4.27
CA THR A 56 19.17 -12.68 -4.80
C THR A 56 18.33 -11.45 -4.54
N ASN A 57 18.99 -10.30 -4.43
CA ASN A 57 18.30 -9.01 -4.33
C ASN A 57 17.43 -8.81 -5.58
N THR A 58 16.12 -8.83 -5.40
CA THR A 58 15.16 -8.85 -6.50
C THR A 58 14.00 -7.92 -6.16
N SER A 59 13.49 -7.21 -7.16
CA SER A 59 12.30 -6.36 -7.03
C SER A 59 11.25 -6.77 -8.05
N PHE A 60 10.03 -6.90 -7.57
CA PHE A 60 8.84 -7.22 -8.36
C PHE A 60 7.94 -5.98 -8.36
N ASP A 61 7.98 -5.18 -9.44
CA ASP A 61 7.20 -3.95 -9.58
C ASP A 61 5.85 -4.23 -10.28
N GLY A 62 4.78 -4.29 -9.49
CA GLY A 62 3.42 -4.48 -9.98
C GLY A 62 2.86 -3.28 -10.75
N ARG A 63 3.48 -2.10 -10.65
CA ARG A 63 3.13 -0.93 -11.49
C ARG A 63 3.58 -1.12 -12.94
N LEU A 64 4.58 -1.96 -13.15
CA LEU A 64 5.03 -2.40 -14.48
C LEU A 64 4.36 -3.72 -14.91
N ASN A 65 3.38 -4.20 -14.15
CA ASN A 65 2.72 -5.50 -14.33
C ASN A 65 3.72 -6.68 -14.42
N GLN A 66 4.82 -6.61 -13.66
CA GLN A 66 5.72 -7.75 -13.53
C GLN A 66 4.96 -8.92 -12.91
N SER A 67 5.20 -10.13 -13.43
CA SER A 67 4.53 -11.33 -12.97
C SER A 67 5.28 -11.96 -11.80
N ALA A 68 4.56 -12.68 -10.94
CA ALA A 68 5.18 -13.52 -9.92
C ALA A 68 6.00 -14.63 -10.58
N VAL A 69 7.14 -14.97 -9.96
CA VAL A 69 8.04 -16.04 -10.39
C VAL A 69 8.02 -17.12 -9.32
N ASN A 70 7.77 -18.37 -9.69
CA ASN A 70 7.75 -19.52 -8.78
C ASN A 70 6.81 -19.38 -7.55
N GLY A 71 5.73 -18.61 -7.70
CA GLY A 71 4.76 -18.35 -6.63
C GLY A 71 5.10 -17.17 -5.73
N PHE A 72 6.18 -16.43 -6.02
CA PHE A 72 6.58 -15.22 -5.31
C PHE A 72 6.61 -14.00 -6.24
N PRO A 73 6.06 -12.83 -5.84
CA PRO A 73 5.26 -12.62 -4.63
C PRO A 73 3.90 -13.34 -4.71
N PRO A 74 3.32 -13.74 -3.57
CA PRO A 74 2.01 -14.39 -3.57
C PRO A 74 0.90 -13.40 -3.94
N THR A 75 -0.26 -13.94 -4.32
CA THR A 75 -1.49 -13.15 -4.48
C THR A 75 -1.79 -12.38 -3.18
N PRO A 76 -2.34 -11.16 -3.21
CA PRO A 76 -2.91 -10.41 -4.33
C PRO A 76 -1.94 -9.59 -5.20
N TYR A 77 -0.62 -9.87 -5.18
CA TYR A 77 0.30 -9.27 -6.16
C TYR A 77 -0.12 -9.59 -7.61
N PRO A 78 0.07 -8.68 -8.60
CA PRO A 78 0.66 -7.33 -8.52
C PRO A 78 -0.34 -6.20 -8.22
N THR A 79 -1.65 -6.46 -8.37
CA THR A 79 -2.70 -5.42 -8.33
C THR A 79 -3.94 -5.96 -7.64
N ARG A 80 -4.58 -5.12 -6.83
CA ARG A 80 -5.95 -5.32 -6.36
C ARG A 80 -6.67 -3.98 -6.46
N ASP A 81 -7.79 -3.95 -7.18
CA ASP A 81 -8.50 -2.70 -7.50
C ASP A 81 -7.54 -1.67 -8.15
N ASP A 82 -7.46 -0.47 -7.58
CA ASP A 82 -6.57 0.61 -8.01
C ASP A 82 -5.18 0.58 -7.34
N PHE A 83 -4.91 -0.41 -6.50
CA PHE A 83 -3.68 -0.50 -5.70
C PHE A 83 -2.63 -1.36 -6.40
N LYS A 84 -1.38 -0.87 -6.41
CA LYS A 84 -0.24 -1.55 -7.05
C LYS A 84 0.80 -1.92 -6.00
N ALA A 85 1.19 -3.18 -5.95
CA ALA A 85 2.21 -3.65 -5.03
C ALA A 85 3.60 -3.69 -5.69
N VAL A 86 4.62 -3.31 -4.94
CA VAL A 86 6.03 -3.53 -5.25
C VAL A 86 6.62 -4.35 -4.13
N VAL A 87 7.21 -5.50 -4.46
CA VAL A 87 7.80 -6.39 -3.47
C VAL A 87 9.30 -6.49 -3.73
N THR A 88 10.09 -6.05 -2.76
CA THR A 88 11.55 -6.10 -2.81
C THR A 88 12.05 -7.16 -1.85
N VAL A 89 13.02 -7.93 -2.29
CA VAL A 89 13.74 -8.92 -1.49
C VAL A 89 15.19 -8.48 -1.44
N ASP A 90 15.74 -8.41 -0.23
CA ASP A 90 17.15 -8.13 0.02
C ASP A 90 17.76 -9.29 0.82
N GLN A 91 18.79 -9.93 0.27
CA GLN A 91 19.59 -10.93 0.97
C GLN A 91 20.58 -10.22 1.89
N ILE A 92 20.33 -10.24 3.20
CA ILE A 92 21.15 -9.54 4.20
C ILE A 92 22.33 -10.41 4.65
N ALA A 93 22.08 -11.70 4.83
CA ALA A 93 23.08 -12.72 5.18
C ALA A 93 22.65 -14.07 4.58
N PRO A 94 23.50 -15.10 4.49
CA PRO A 94 23.17 -16.37 3.80
C PRO A 94 21.85 -17.05 4.25
N GLN A 95 21.43 -16.84 5.50
CA GLN A 95 20.18 -17.37 6.06
C GLN A 95 19.24 -16.27 6.57
N LEU A 96 19.40 -15.03 6.09
CA LEU A 96 18.56 -13.91 6.47
C LEU A 96 18.16 -13.10 5.23
N LYS A 97 16.87 -13.13 4.92
CA LYS A 97 16.25 -12.37 3.84
C LYS A 97 15.36 -11.30 4.42
N SER A 98 15.37 -10.12 3.84
CA SER A 98 14.39 -9.07 4.12
C SER A 98 13.41 -9.00 2.96
N VAL A 99 12.12 -9.04 3.26
CA VAL A 99 11.07 -8.79 2.27
C VAL A 99 10.37 -7.50 2.64
N CYS A 100 10.32 -6.57 1.70
CA CYS A 100 9.61 -5.31 1.80
C CYS A 100 8.46 -5.30 0.79
N VAL A 101 7.24 -5.13 1.28
CA VAL A 101 6.03 -4.98 0.48
C VAL A 101 5.58 -3.53 0.55
N LYS A 102 5.59 -2.85 -0.59
CA LYS A 102 5.15 -1.46 -0.73
C LYS A 102 3.93 -1.39 -1.63
N VAL A 103 2.78 -1.04 -1.08
CA VAL A 103 1.55 -0.85 -1.84
C VAL A 103 1.34 0.63 -2.10
N PHE A 104 1.23 0.98 -3.37
CA PHE A 104 0.97 2.33 -3.84
C PHE A 104 -0.53 2.58 -3.95
N TYR A 105 -0.95 3.75 -3.47
CA TYR A 105 -2.30 4.29 -3.56
C TYR A 105 -2.26 5.75 -3.99
N ASP A 106 -3.23 6.16 -4.82
CA ASP A 106 -3.31 7.54 -5.34
C ASP A 106 -2.03 7.98 -6.10
N LYS A 107 -1.82 9.29 -6.32
CA LYS A 107 -0.68 9.90 -7.03
C LYS A 107 0.68 9.74 -6.31
N GLY A 108 1.09 8.50 -6.04
CA GLY A 108 2.41 8.16 -5.51
C GLY A 108 2.50 8.02 -3.98
N GLN A 109 1.37 8.03 -3.26
CA GLN A 109 1.40 7.64 -1.85
C GLN A 109 1.58 6.13 -1.73
N SER A 110 2.20 5.67 -0.65
CA SER A 110 2.39 4.24 -0.43
C SER A 110 2.39 3.89 1.05
N VAL A 111 2.09 2.63 1.34
CA VAL A 111 2.29 2.00 2.64
C VAL A 111 3.30 0.88 2.44
N ASP A 112 4.35 0.88 3.25
CA ASP A 112 5.39 -0.13 3.25
C ASP A 112 5.37 -0.97 4.53
N PHE A 113 5.59 -2.27 4.34
CA PHE A 113 5.82 -3.23 5.41
C PHE A 113 7.08 -4.00 5.10
N GLN A 114 7.94 -4.14 6.09
CA GLN A 114 9.15 -4.92 5.99
C GLN A 114 9.15 -6.02 7.04
N THR A 115 9.61 -7.20 6.65
CA THR A 115 9.84 -8.30 7.58
C THR A 115 11.11 -9.07 7.22
N TYR A 116 11.60 -9.83 8.19
CA TYR A 116 12.81 -10.63 8.04
C TYR A 116 12.46 -12.10 8.09
N PHE A 117 13.10 -12.87 7.23
CA PHE A 117 12.92 -14.29 7.05
C PHE A 117 14.22 -15.01 7.35
N LYS A 118 14.10 -16.08 8.12
CA LYS A 118 15.14 -17.05 8.41
C LYS A 118 14.59 -18.46 8.12
N PRO A 119 15.43 -19.43 7.74
CA PRO A 119 15.01 -20.81 7.53
C PRO A 119 14.49 -21.47 8.81
#